data_AF-A0A7S1M6S3-F1
#
_entry.id   AF-A0A7S1M6S3-F1
#
_cell.length_a   1.000
_cell.length_b   1.000
_cell.length_c   1.000
_cell.angle_alpha   90.00
_cell.angle_beta   90.00
_cell.angle_gamma   90.00
#
_symmetry.space_group_name_H-M   'P 1'
#
loop_
_entity.id
_entity.type
_entity.pdbx_description
1 polymer ?
#
loop_
_entity_poly.entity_id
_entity_poly.type
_entity_poly.pdbx_seq_one_letter_code
_entity_poly.pdbx_strand_id
1 'polypeptide(L)'
;RRVNKENVWQAVYTAGVVLPRPISECRYYHRSLNPKKLIDVGFSHLGPRMTMARTIKLYKVPDTPQLSGMRKMEQKDVHRVAELVTGYLKKFSLHPEFSPEEIGHWMLPRDGVIYSFVRESSTGEVTDVCSFYSLPSTILGNDKYNLLKAAYSYWNVATTVPLHELMYDALIYAKQQDFDVFNALNVMENETFLKELKFGIGDGFLQYYLYNWKCPKIEPTSMGLVLL
;
A
#
# COMPACT_ATOMS: atom_id res chain seq x y z
N ARG A 1 -18.36 -20.41 14.09
CA ARG A 1 -18.27 -21.53 15.08
C ARG A 1 -16.98 -21.50 15.91
N ARG A 2 -15.78 -21.64 15.32
CA ARG A 2 -14.51 -21.59 16.12
C ARG A 2 -14.32 -20.23 16.79
N VAL A 3 -14.42 -19.14 16.01
CA VAL A 3 -14.36 -17.74 16.50
C VAL A 3 -15.37 -17.47 17.64
N ASN A 4 -16.62 -17.91 17.50
CA ASN A 4 -17.64 -17.75 18.54
C ASN A 4 -17.32 -18.47 19.86
N LYS A 5 -16.52 -19.54 19.84
CA LYS A 5 -16.10 -20.22 21.09
C LYS A 5 -15.12 -19.37 21.91
N GLU A 6 -14.40 -18.46 21.26
CA GLU A 6 -13.53 -17.47 21.90
C GLU A 6 -14.30 -16.19 22.28
N ASN A 7 -15.63 -16.25 22.33
CA ASN A 7 -16.53 -15.13 22.61
C ASN A 7 -16.40 -13.94 21.64
N VAL A 8 -15.97 -14.20 20.40
CA VAL A 8 -15.94 -13.21 19.32
C VAL A 8 -17.09 -13.47 18.35
N TRP A 9 -17.88 -12.44 18.06
CA TRP A 9 -19.15 -12.56 17.32
C TRP A 9 -19.18 -11.79 16.00
N GLN A 10 -18.17 -10.98 15.74
CA GLN A 10 -18.03 -10.14 14.55
C GLN A 10 -16.78 -10.56 13.76
N ALA A 11 -16.76 -10.21 12.48
CA ALA A 11 -15.56 -10.34 11.65
C ALA A 11 -15.53 -9.21 10.62
N VAL A 12 -14.32 -8.90 10.16
CA VAL A 12 -14.09 -8.05 8.99
C VAL A 12 -13.35 -8.88 7.94
N TYR A 13 -13.72 -8.72 6.68
CA TYR A 13 -13.07 -9.43 5.58
C TYR A 13 -13.24 -8.66 4.27
N THR A 14 -12.41 -9.00 3.29
CA THR A 14 -12.49 -8.46 1.94
C THR A 14 -12.72 -9.56 0.91
N ALA A 15 -13.28 -9.20 -0.24
CA ALA A 15 -13.37 -10.08 -1.40
C ALA A 15 -13.21 -9.29 -2.71
N GLY A 16 -12.63 -9.94 -3.72
CA GLY A 16 -12.61 -9.40 -5.10
C GLY A 16 -13.92 -9.61 -5.86
N VAL A 17 -14.88 -10.31 -5.27
CA VAL A 17 -16.23 -10.56 -5.81
C VAL A 17 -17.28 -9.86 -4.97
N VAL A 18 -18.43 -9.56 -5.56
CA VAL A 18 -19.53 -8.89 -4.85
C VAL A 18 -20.40 -9.90 -4.12
N LEU A 19 -20.42 -9.81 -2.79
CA LEU A 19 -21.36 -10.48 -1.89
C LEU A 19 -22.38 -9.48 -1.32
N PRO A 20 -23.66 -9.85 -1.09
CA PRO A 20 -24.62 -8.96 -0.42
C PRO A 20 -24.37 -8.85 1.10
N ARG A 21 -24.17 -7.66 1.70
CA ARG A 21 -24.00 -6.32 1.14
C ARG A 21 -22.66 -5.74 1.62
N PRO A 22 -21.79 -5.20 0.72
CA PRO A 22 -20.52 -4.62 1.12
C PRO A 22 -20.74 -3.32 1.90
N ILE A 23 -19.86 -3.07 2.86
CA ILE A 23 -19.82 -1.80 3.60
C ILE A 23 -19.01 -0.74 2.86
N SER A 24 -18.04 -1.13 2.04
CA SER A 24 -17.25 -0.24 1.19
C SER A 24 -16.76 -0.97 -0.06
N GLU A 25 -16.54 -0.21 -1.13
CA GLU A 25 -16.04 -0.68 -2.42
C GLU A 25 -14.80 0.15 -2.78
N CYS A 26 -13.62 -0.43 -2.67
CA CYS A 26 -12.35 0.24 -2.90
C CYS A 26 -11.74 -0.25 -4.23
N ARG A 27 -11.17 0.65 -5.03
CA ARG A 27 -10.58 0.30 -6.31
C ARG A 27 -9.06 0.20 -6.23
N TYR A 28 -8.48 -0.78 -6.91
CA TYR A 28 -7.04 -0.87 -7.08
C TYR A 28 -6.50 0.12 -8.10
N TYR A 29 -5.29 0.59 -7.84
CA TYR A 29 -4.50 1.44 -8.70
C TYR A 29 -3.09 0.86 -8.81
N HIS A 30 -2.48 1.03 -9.99
CA HIS A 30 -1.20 0.42 -10.32
C HIS A 30 -0.20 1.46 -10.81
N ARG A 31 0.98 1.49 -10.21
CA ARG A 31 2.11 2.29 -10.67
C ARG A 31 3.21 1.37 -11.18
N SER A 32 3.48 1.45 -12.48
CA SER A 32 4.51 0.62 -13.11
C SER A 32 5.92 1.02 -12.66
N LEU A 33 6.70 0.07 -12.14
CA LEU A 33 8.12 0.24 -11.80
C LEU A 33 9.03 -0.49 -12.81
N ASN A 34 8.48 -1.45 -13.54
CA ASN A 34 9.14 -2.17 -14.63
C ASN A 34 8.22 -2.28 -15.86
N PRO A 35 7.99 -1.17 -16.60
CA PRO A 35 7.00 -1.15 -17.67
C PRO A 35 7.24 -2.19 -18.76
N LYS A 36 8.52 -2.45 -19.08
CA LYS A 36 8.88 -3.47 -20.08
C LYS A 36 8.37 -4.84 -19.66
N LYS A 37 8.67 -5.28 -18.44
CA LYS A 37 8.21 -6.58 -17.95
C LYS A 37 6.69 -6.65 -17.86
N LEU A 38 6.03 -5.61 -17.33
CA LEU A 38 4.57 -5.60 -17.20
C LEU A 38 3.86 -5.74 -18.55
N ILE A 39 4.42 -5.14 -19.61
CA ILE A 39 3.91 -5.29 -20.97
C ILE A 39 4.24 -6.65 -21.56
N ASP A 40 5.49 -7.13 -21.40
CA ASP A 40 5.94 -8.44 -21.90
C ASP A 40 5.08 -9.60 -21.33
N VAL A 41 4.52 -9.45 -20.14
CA VAL A 41 3.72 -10.49 -19.44
C VAL A 41 2.21 -10.23 -19.50
N GLY A 42 1.78 -9.19 -20.23
CA GLY A 42 0.36 -8.88 -20.42
C GLY A 42 -0.36 -8.26 -19.21
N PHE A 43 0.36 -7.88 -18.15
CA PHE A 43 -0.21 -7.17 -17.00
C PHE A 43 -0.65 -5.75 -17.36
N SER A 44 0.09 -5.08 -18.26
CA SER A 44 -0.27 -3.77 -18.79
C SER A 44 -0.05 -3.70 -20.29
N HIS A 45 -0.56 -2.64 -20.93
CA HIS A 45 -0.47 -2.45 -22.36
C HIS A 45 0.12 -1.08 -22.71
N LEU A 46 0.71 -0.98 -23.90
CA LEU A 46 1.12 0.31 -24.44
C LEU A 46 -0.13 1.14 -24.76
N GLY A 47 -0.17 2.36 -24.22
CA GLY A 47 -1.20 3.31 -24.60
C GLY A 47 -1.11 3.71 -26.08
N PRO A 48 -2.19 4.29 -26.65
CA PRO A 48 -2.18 4.78 -28.02
C PRO A 48 -1.01 5.73 -28.26
N ARG A 49 -0.26 5.51 -29.36
CA ARG A 49 0.89 6.34 -29.78
C ARG A 49 2.09 6.33 -28.82
N MET A 50 2.11 5.43 -27.83
CA MET A 50 3.26 5.22 -26.95
C MET A 50 4.22 4.18 -27.53
N THR A 51 5.52 4.40 -27.34
CA THR A 51 6.56 3.39 -27.58
C THR A 51 7.08 2.86 -26.26
N MET A 52 7.68 1.67 -26.27
CA MET A 52 8.30 1.11 -25.06
C MET A 52 9.28 2.07 -24.38
N ALA A 53 10.15 2.73 -25.17
CA ALA A 53 11.11 3.70 -24.65
C ALA A 53 10.43 4.93 -24.01
N ARG A 54 9.34 5.45 -24.62
CA ARG A 54 8.56 6.55 -24.04
C ARG A 54 7.88 6.14 -22.74
N THR A 55 7.32 4.94 -22.68
CA THR A 55 6.68 4.39 -21.48
C THR A 55 7.68 4.20 -20.34
N ILE A 56 8.86 3.63 -20.63
CA ILE A 56 9.95 3.51 -19.65
C ILE A 56 10.36 4.89 -19.13
N LYS A 57 10.55 5.87 -20.01
CA LYS A 57 10.93 7.23 -19.62
C LYS A 57 9.85 7.92 -18.77
N LEU A 58 8.57 7.74 -19.12
CA LEU A 58 7.43 8.34 -18.40
C LEU A 58 7.35 7.85 -16.94
N TYR A 59 7.59 6.56 -16.74
CA TYR A 59 7.44 5.89 -15.45
C TYR A 59 8.73 5.79 -14.64
N LYS A 60 9.88 6.18 -15.20
CA LYS A 60 11.17 6.21 -14.50
C LYS A 60 11.05 6.96 -13.18
N VAL A 61 11.67 6.39 -12.14
CA VAL A 61 11.90 7.02 -10.84
C VAL A 61 13.43 7.21 -10.65
N PRO A 62 13.86 8.14 -9.78
CA PRO A 62 15.27 8.29 -9.39
C PRO A 62 15.84 7.03 -8.73
N ASP A 63 17.17 6.96 -8.67
CA ASP A 63 17.87 5.83 -8.05
C ASP A 63 18.05 6.01 -6.52
N THR A 64 17.87 7.23 -6.01
CA THR A 64 17.99 7.56 -4.57
C THR A 64 16.74 8.30 -4.07
N PRO A 65 16.34 8.11 -2.81
CA PRO A 65 15.27 8.89 -2.18
C PRO A 65 15.53 10.40 -2.27
N GLN A 66 14.46 11.19 -2.33
CA GLN A 66 14.52 12.65 -2.49
C GLN A 66 14.37 13.38 -1.16
N LEU A 67 13.67 12.81 -0.19
CA LEU A 67 13.52 13.39 1.14
C LEU A 67 14.76 13.11 1.98
N SER A 68 15.23 14.14 2.70
CA SER A 68 16.28 14.00 3.70
C SER A 68 15.77 13.24 4.93
N GLY A 69 16.66 12.48 5.56
CA GLY A 69 16.36 11.74 6.79
C GLY A 69 15.59 10.43 6.60
N MET A 70 15.34 10.01 5.35
CA MET A 70 14.70 8.73 5.07
C MET A 70 15.65 7.56 5.38
N ARG A 71 15.16 6.58 6.14
CA ARG A 71 15.87 5.33 6.42
C ARG A 71 14.90 4.17 6.70
N LYS A 72 15.42 2.95 6.72
CA LYS A 72 14.65 1.75 7.12
C LYS A 72 14.19 1.89 8.59
N MET A 73 12.96 1.47 8.87
CA MET A 73 12.42 1.43 10.24
C MET A 73 13.18 0.40 11.08
N GLU A 74 13.46 0.75 12.34
CA GLU A 74 14.17 -0.07 13.31
C GLU A 74 13.31 -0.33 14.56
N GLN A 75 13.74 -1.27 15.40
CA GLN A 75 13.05 -1.63 16.65
C GLN A 75 12.81 -0.43 17.59
N LYS A 76 13.76 0.51 17.63
CA LYS A 76 13.68 1.72 18.47
C LYS A 76 12.57 2.68 18.02
N ASP A 77 12.15 2.61 16.77
CA ASP A 77 11.15 3.52 16.20
C ASP A 77 9.71 3.07 16.46
N VAL A 78 9.51 1.81 16.90
CA VAL A 78 8.18 1.17 17.00
C VAL A 78 7.20 1.99 17.81
N HIS A 79 7.60 2.51 18.96
CA HIS A 79 6.73 3.31 19.80
C HIS A 79 6.26 4.58 19.09
N ARG A 80 7.20 5.31 18.45
CA ARG A 80 6.88 6.54 17.74
C ARG A 80 6.03 6.29 16.50
N VAL A 81 6.34 5.24 15.74
CA VAL A 81 5.54 4.83 14.59
C VAL A 81 4.13 4.42 15.03
N ALA A 82 3.99 3.74 16.17
CA ALA A 82 2.69 3.37 16.72
C ALA A 82 1.84 4.60 17.04
N GLU A 83 2.40 5.62 17.68
CA GLU A 83 1.72 6.89 17.92
C GLU A 83 1.26 7.56 16.61
N LEU A 84 2.14 7.63 15.62
CA LEU A 84 1.84 8.26 14.32
C LEU A 84 0.72 7.51 13.59
N VAL A 85 0.84 6.19 13.47
CA VAL A 85 -0.12 5.35 12.74
C VAL A 85 -1.46 5.29 13.46
N THR A 86 -1.48 5.01 14.76
CA THR A 86 -2.75 4.94 15.50
C THR A 86 -3.43 6.30 15.60
N GLY A 87 -2.67 7.39 15.77
CA GLY A 87 -3.18 8.75 15.74
C GLY A 87 -3.76 9.14 14.39
N TYR A 88 -3.10 8.74 13.30
CA TYR A 88 -3.59 8.93 11.94
C TYR A 88 -4.88 8.15 11.68
N LEU A 89 -4.91 6.88 12.07
CA LEU A 89 -6.01 5.97 11.79
C LEU A 89 -7.35 6.38 12.43
N LYS A 90 -7.30 7.07 13.57
CA LYS A 90 -8.48 7.61 14.27
C LYS A 90 -9.30 8.62 13.45
N LYS A 91 -8.75 9.12 12.33
CA LYS A 91 -9.50 9.98 11.38
C LYS A 91 -10.55 9.21 10.59
N PHE A 92 -10.46 7.89 10.51
CA PHE A 92 -11.28 7.06 9.61
C PHE A 92 -12.37 6.29 10.37
N SER A 93 -13.51 6.05 9.72
CA SER A 93 -14.68 5.43 10.36
C SER A 93 -14.46 3.95 10.71
N LEU A 94 -13.71 3.23 9.87
CA LEU A 94 -13.30 1.84 10.14
C LEU A 94 -11.78 1.75 10.10
N HIS A 95 -11.18 1.48 11.25
CA HIS A 95 -9.74 1.36 11.40
C HIS A 95 -9.41 0.35 12.51
N PRO A 96 -8.24 -0.30 12.45
CA PRO A 96 -7.74 -1.08 13.57
C PRO A 96 -7.19 -0.16 14.67
N GLU A 97 -7.35 -0.58 15.93
CA GLU A 97 -6.57 -0.05 17.04
C GLU A 97 -5.40 -0.99 17.31
N PHE A 98 -4.20 -0.44 17.42
CA PHE A 98 -2.99 -1.23 17.63
C PHE A 98 -2.26 -0.81 18.90
N SER A 99 -1.76 -1.82 19.60
CA SER A 99 -0.65 -1.69 20.53
C SER A 99 0.68 -1.45 19.80
N PRO A 100 1.71 -0.89 20.47
CA PRO A 100 3.06 -0.81 19.92
C PRO A 100 3.60 -2.17 19.46
N GLU A 101 3.29 -3.24 20.19
CA GLU A 101 3.71 -4.61 19.86
C GLU A 101 3.11 -5.07 18.53
N GLU A 102 1.82 -4.78 18.28
CA GLU A 102 1.15 -5.09 17.02
C GLU A 102 1.71 -4.26 15.86
N ILE A 103 2.01 -2.97 16.08
CA ILE A 103 2.70 -2.14 15.07
C ILE A 103 4.08 -2.73 14.76
N GLY A 104 4.82 -3.15 15.78
CA GLY A 104 6.08 -3.88 15.59
C GLY A 104 5.88 -5.15 14.76
N HIS A 105 4.84 -5.92 15.05
CA HIS A 105 4.52 -7.14 14.28
C HIS A 105 4.20 -6.85 12.81
N TRP A 106 3.41 -5.81 12.53
CA TRP A 106 2.93 -5.54 11.17
C TRP A 106 3.88 -4.70 10.33
N MET A 107 4.71 -3.86 10.94
CA MET A 107 5.48 -2.83 10.23
C MET A 107 6.99 -2.94 10.41
N LEU A 108 7.53 -3.71 11.37
CA LEU A 108 8.98 -3.92 11.38
C LEU A 108 9.41 -4.64 10.10
N PRO A 109 10.39 -4.10 9.35
CA PRO A 109 10.75 -4.65 8.05
C PRO A 109 11.20 -6.10 8.12
N ARG A 110 10.66 -6.92 7.21
CA ARG A 110 11.04 -8.32 7.01
C ARG A 110 11.23 -8.55 5.53
N ASP A 111 12.43 -8.96 5.14
CA ASP A 111 12.81 -9.09 3.74
C ASP A 111 11.86 -10.07 3.02
N GLY A 112 11.35 -9.63 1.87
CA GLY A 112 10.38 -10.40 1.09
C GLY A 112 8.94 -10.40 1.63
N VAL A 113 8.66 -9.71 2.75
CA VAL A 113 7.32 -9.67 3.38
C VAL A 113 6.82 -8.23 3.52
N ILE A 114 7.46 -7.40 4.34
CA ILE A 114 7.05 -6.02 4.62
C ILE A 114 8.26 -5.10 4.59
N TYR A 115 8.10 -3.94 3.96
CA TYR A 115 9.11 -2.90 3.86
C TYR A 115 8.53 -1.62 4.47
N SER A 116 9.24 -1.06 5.44
CA SER A 116 8.84 0.16 6.13
C SER A 116 10.02 1.09 6.28
N PHE A 117 9.78 2.36 6.01
CA PHE A 117 10.77 3.43 6.04
C PHE A 117 10.22 4.58 6.86
N VAL A 118 11.09 5.19 7.64
CA VAL A 118 10.78 6.35 8.48
C VAL A 118 11.60 7.54 8.01
N ARG A 119 11.04 8.73 8.19
CA ARG A 119 11.77 9.98 8.07
C ARG A 119 12.14 10.49 9.45
N GLU A 120 13.43 10.71 9.66
CA GLU A 120 13.98 11.29 10.89
C GLU A 120 14.25 12.78 10.70
N SER A 121 13.82 13.58 11.68
CA SER A 121 14.11 15.02 11.72
C SER A 121 15.60 15.27 12.05
N SER A 122 16.04 16.52 11.95
CA SER A 122 17.40 16.91 12.38
C SER A 122 17.67 16.68 13.88
N THR A 123 16.63 16.54 14.71
CA THR A 123 16.74 16.27 16.14
C THR A 123 16.71 14.79 16.48
N GLY A 124 16.57 13.92 15.49
CA GLY A 124 16.55 12.46 15.67
C GLY A 124 15.17 11.85 15.91
N GLU A 125 14.10 12.63 15.76
CA GLU A 125 12.73 12.15 15.96
C GLU A 125 12.13 11.62 14.66
N VAL A 126 11.44 10.48 14.71
CA VAL A 126 10.64 10.00 13.57
C VAL A 126 9.38 10.85 13.42
N THR A 127 9.22 11.46 12.24
CA THR A 127 8.12 12.37 11.91
C THR A 127 7.15 11.79 10.90
N ASP A 128 7.63 10.95 9.98
CA ASP A 128 6.84 10.41 8.87
C ASP A 128 7.19 8.93 8.70
N VAL A 129 6.24 8.13 8.19
CA VAL A 129 6.44 6.69 7.93
C VAL A 129 5.71 6.28 6.67
N CYS A 130 6.35 5.47 5.82
CA CYS A 130 5.68 4.80 4.70
C CYS A 130 5.99 3.31 4.70
N SER A 131 5.04 2.50 4.23
CA SER A 131 5.20 1.05 4.21
C SER A 131 4.45 0.38 3.07
N PHE A 132 4.98 -0.77 2.65
CA PHE A 132 4.38 -1.63 1.63
C PHE A 132 4.79 -3.09 1.84
N TYR A 133 3.88 -4.01 1.56
CA TYR A 133 4.14 -5.45 1.65
C TYR A 133 4.33 -6.08 0.28
N SER A 134 5.04 -7.20 0.26
CA SER A 134 5.31 -8.00 -0.93
C SER A 134 4.23 -9.05 -1.09
N LEU A 135 3.58 -9.08 -2.25
CA LEU A 135 2.67 -10.17 -2.63
C LEU A 135 2.95 -10.54 -4.08
N PRO A 136 3.91 -11.44 -4.33
CA PRO A 136 4.28 -11.80 -5.68
C PRO A 136 3.25 -12.75 -6.31
N SER A 137 3.01 -12.59 -7.60
CA SER A 137 2.08 -13.43 -8.37
C SER A 137 2.83 -14.31 -9.36
N THR A 138 2.41 -15.56 -9.50
CA THR A 138 2.96 -16.46 -10.53
C THR A 138 2.50 -15.99 -11.91
N ILE A 139 3.43 -15.95 -12.87
CA ILE A 139 3.15 -15.60 -14.26
C ILE A 139 2.91 -16.90 -15.04
N LEU A 140 1.74 -17.01 -15.67
CA LEU A 140 1.36 -18.19 -16.44
C LEU A 140 1.67 -17.96 -17.92
N GLY A 141 2.25 -18.99 -18.58
CA GLY A 141 2.44 -18.99 -20.03
C GLY A 141 3.44 -17.97 -20.57
N ASN A 142 4.52 -17.69 -19.83
CA ASN A 142 5.61 -16.81 -20.29
C ASN A 142 6.97 -17.49 -20.13
N ASP A 143 7.73 -17.61 -21.22
CA ASP A 143 9.02 -18.33 -21.24
C ASP A 143 10.16 -17.57 -20.54
N LYS A 144 10.00 -16.27 -20.33
CA LYS A 144 11.06 -15.38 -19.84
C LYS A 144 10.89 -15.00 -18.36
N TYR A 145 9.65 -14.95 -17.88
CA TYR A 145 9.31 -14.50 -16.54
C TYR A 145 8.34 -15.47 -15.87
N ASN A 146 8.66 -15.92 -14.66
CA ASN A 146 7.80 -16.80 -13.86
C ASN A 146 7.11 -16.10 -12.68
N LEU A 147 7.58 -14.92 -12.28
CA LEU A 147 7.14 -14.22 -11.09
C LEU A 147 6.97 -12.72 -11.36
N LEU A 148 5.84 -12.17 -10.97
CA LEU A 148 5.57 -10.74 -10.92
C LEU A 148 5.74 -10.27 -9.47
N LYS A 149 6.74 -9.44 -9.19
CA LYS A 149 6.94 -8.87 -7.85
C LYS A 149 6.07 -7.63 -7.70
N ALA A 150 4.98 -7.74 -6.95
CA ALA A 150 4.09 -6.62 -6.69
C ALA A 150 4.24 -6.14 -5.23
N ALA A 151 4.47 -4.83 -5.08
CA ALA A 151 4.39 -4.15 -3.80
C ALA A 151 2.96 -3.65 -3.60
N TYR A 152 2.43 -3.76 -2.40
CA TYR A 152 1.11 -3.23 -2.04
C TYR A 152 1.26 -2.21 -0.93
N SER A 153 0.78 -1.00 -1.17
CA SER A 153 0.76 0.08 -0.18
C SER A 153 0.03 -0.37 1.09
N TYR A 154 0.64 -0.09 2.23
CA TYR A 154 0.07 -0.40 3.53
C TYR A 154 -0.31 0.91 4.24
N TRP A 155 0.17 1.18 5.45
CA TRP A 155 -0.06 2.48 6.11
C TRP A 155 1.06 3.47 5.84
N ASN A 156 0.68 4.71 5.54
CA ASN A 156 1.60 5.80 5.26
C ASN A 156 1.10 7.05 5.99
N VAL A 157 1.98 7.68 6.76
CA VAL A 157 1.67 8.85 7.58
C VAL A 157 2.71 9.92 7.29
N ALA A 158 2.27 11.03 6.73
CA ALA A 158 3.07 12.21 6.50
C ALA A 158 2.57 13.34 7.43
N THR A 159 3.46 13.89 8.25
CA THR A 159 3.16 14.99 9.18
C THR A 159 3.98 16.24 8.90
N THR A 160 5.17 16.10 8.31
CA THR A 160 6.08 17.24 8.05
C THR A 160 6.37 17.46 6.57
N VAL A 161 5.94 16.54 5.71
CA VAL A 161 6.06 16.64 4.25
C VAL A 161 4.70 16.36 3.60
N PRO A 162 4.45 16.81 2.35
CA PRO A 162 3.29 16.38 1.59
C PRO A 162 3.28 14.86 1.37
N LEU A 163 2.10 14.24 1.48
CA LEU A 163 1.95 12.78 1.31
C LEU A 163 2.48 12.29 -0.04
N HIS A 164 2.31 13.06 -1.12
CA HIS A 164 2.80 12.68 -2.44
C HIS A 164 4.34 12.60 -2.50
N GLU A 165 5.08 13.43 -1.75
CA GLU A 165 6.54 13.36 -1.69
C GLU A 165 7.00 12.10 -0.94
N LEU A 166 6.36 11.80 0.20
CA LEU A 166 6.63 10.58 0.96
C LEU A 166 6.35 9.31 0.13
N MET A 167 5.24 9.31 -0.59
CA MET A 167 4.88 8.20 -1.48
C MET A 167 5.77 8.11 -2.71
N TYR A 168 6.33 9.22 -3.20
CA TYR A 168 7.31 9.20 -4.27
C TYR A 168 8.58 8.46 -3.85
N ASP A 169 9.07 8.72 -2.64
CA ASP A 169 10.20 7.97 -2.06
C ASP A 169 9.85 6.50 -1.82
N ALA A 170 8.60 6.17 -1.44
CA ALA A 170 8.15 4.79 -1.35
C ALA A 170 8.25 4.03 -2.70
N LEU A 171 7.94 4.70 -3.82
CA LEU A 171 8.12 4.14 -5.16
C LEU A 171 9.60 3.91 -5.51
N ILE A 172 10.48 4.83 -5.10
CA ILE A 172 11.93 4.70 -5.28
C ILE A 172 12.45 3.50 -4.48
N TYR A 173 12.05 3.38 -3.21
CA TYR A 173 12.40 2.22 -2.38
C TYR A 173 11.88 0.90 -2.96
N ALA A 174 10.62 0.86 -3.39
CA ALA A 174 10.09 -0.33 -4.06
C ALA A 174 10.88 -0.66 -5.34
N LYS A 175 11.29 0.34 -6.11
CA LYS A 175 12.13 0.11 -7.29
C LYS A 175 13.51 -0.46 -6.93
N GLN A 176 14.14 0.04 -5.88
CA GLN A 176 15.43 -0.46 -5.36
C GLN A 176 15.33 -1.90 -4.84
N GLN A 177 14.14 -2.34 -4.42
CA GLN A 177 13.87 -3.73 -4.00
C GLN A 177 13.39 -4.63 -5.15
N ASP A 178 13.60 -4.20 -6.40
CA ASP A 178 13.26 -4.92 -7.63
C ASP A 178 11.76 -5.24 -7.81
N PHE A 179 10.87 -4.43 -7.24
CA PHE A 179 9.44 -4.55 -7.54
C PHE A 179 9.13 -4.10 -8.97
N ASP A 180 8.18 -4.80 -9.59
CA ASP A 180 7.75 -4.55 -10.97
C ASP A 180 6.58 -3.55 -11.03
N VAL A 181 5.75 -3.55 -10.00
CA VAL A 181 4.56 -2.70 -9.88
C VAL A 181 4.32 -2.36 -8.41
N PHE A 182 3.81 -1.15 -8.17
CA PHE A 182 3.32 -0.71 -6.87
C PHE A 182 1.81 -0.53 -6.92
N ASN A 183 1.10 -1.24 -6.07
CA ASN A 183 -0.34 -1.27 -5.99
C ASN A 183 -0.82 -0.44 -4.81
N ALA A 184 -1.91 0.30 -4.97
CA ALA A 184 -2.55 1.03 -3.89
C ALA A 184 -4.08 0.95 -4.05
N LEU A 185 -4.80 0.90 -2.95
CA LEU A 185 -6.25 1.13 -2.96
C LEU A 185 -6.54 2.62 -2.81
N ASN A 186 -7.70 3.09 -3.28
CA ASN A 186 -8.18 4.45 -3.03
C ASN A 186 -8.78 4.64 -1.61
N VAL A 187 -8.15 4.03 -0.62
CA VAL A 187 -8.51 4.16 0.80
C VAL A 187 -7.77 5.33 1.45
N MET A 188 -8.22 5.76 2.63
CA MET A 188 -7.61 6.86 3.39
C MET A 188 -7.45 8.12 2.51
N GLU A 189 -6.26 8.74 2.52
CA GLU A 189 -5.95 9.91 1.68
C GLU A 189 -5.22 9.54 0.38
N ASN A 190 -5.22 8.26 -0.01
CA ASN A 190 -4.38 7.81 -1.13
C ASN A 190 -4.71 8.52 -2.45
N GLU A 191 -5.97 8.84 -2.70
CA GLU A 191 -6.41 9.54 -3.92
C GLU A 191 -5.65 10.85 -4.18
N THR A 192 -5.14 11.50 -3.13
CA THR A 192 -4.38 12.76 -3.21
C THR A 192 -3.07 12.61 -4.01
N PHE A 193 -2.42 11.45 -4.01
CA PHE A 193 -1.17 11.23 -4.73
C PHE A 193 -1.29 10.38 -5.98
N LEU A 194 -2.38 9.60 -6.15
CA LEU A 194 -2.48 8.59 -7.22
C LEU A 194 -2.26 9.20 -8.62
N LYS A 195 -2.99 10.27 -8.94
CA LYS A 195 -2.90 10.91 -10.27
C LYS A 195 -1.51 11.52 -10.50
N GLU A 196 -1.02 12.27 -9.52
CA GLU A 196 0.26 12.97 -9.59
C GLU A 196 1.44 12.00 -9.76
N LEU A 197 1.43 10.92 -8.99
CA LEU A 197 2.43 9.87 -9.06
C LEU A 197 2.17 8.86 -10.18
N LYS A 198 1.27 9.17 -11.12
CA LYS A 198 1.01 8.39 -12.35
C LYS A 198 0.52 6.96 -12.09
N PHE A 199 -0.22 6.75 -11.01
CA PHE A 199 -0.97 5.51 -10.83
C PHE A 199 -2.09 5.43 -11.87
N GLY A 200 -2.16 4.30 -12.57
CA GLY A 200 -3.26 3.96 -13.46
C GLY A 200 -4.39 3.31 -12.68
N ILE A 201 -5.63 3.56 -13.11
CA ILE A 201 -6.82 2.90 -12.57
C ILE A 201 -6.77 1.41 -12.93
N GLY A 202 -6.87 0.54 -11.93
CA GLY A 202 -7.06 -0.90 -12.11
C GLY A 202 -8.52 -1.26 -12.41
N ASP A 203 -8.70 -2.46 -12.95
CA ASP A 203 -10.01 -3.08 -13.19
C ASP A 203 -10.58 -3.78 -11.95
N GLY A 204 -9.71 -4.18 -11.02
CA GLY A 204 -10.06 -4.84 -9.77
C GLY A 204 -10.64 -3.91 -8.71
N PHE A 205 -11.70 -4.37 -8.05
CA PHE A 205 -12.22 -3.80 -6.82
C PHE A 205 -11.99 -4.76 -5.65
N LEU A 206 -11.77 -4.18 -4.49
CA LEU A 206 -11.77 -4.87 -3.20
C LEU A 206 -12.98 -4.41 -2.39
N GLN A 207 -13.87 -5.34 -2.13
CA GLN A 207 -15.11 -5.11 -1.40
C GLN A 207 -14.87 -5.43 0.08
N TYR A 208 -15.27 -4.53 0.98
CA TYR A 208 -15.14 -4.72 2.43
C TYR A 208 -16.47 -5.15 3.04
N TYR A 209 -16.40 -6.06 4.00
CA TYR A 209 -17.56 -6.66 4.67
C TYR A 209 -17.37 -6.71 6.17
N LEU A 210 -18.50 -6.59 6.88
CA LEU A 210 -18.58 -6.93 8.30
C LEU A 210 -19.58 -8.07 8.49
N TYR A 211 -19.17 -9.07 9.25
CA TYR A 211 -20.04 -10.15 9.71
C TYR A 211 -20.70 -9.75 11.02
N ASN A 212 -22.03 -9.95 11.11
CA ASN A 212 -22.81 -9.70 12.32
C ASN A 212 -22.65 -8.27 12.87
N TRP A 213 -22.54 -7.28 11.97
CA TRP A 213 -22.48 -5.87 12.29
C TRP A 213 -23.22 -5.07 11.23
N LYS A 214 -24.10 -4.17 11.67
CA LYS A 214 -24.87 -3.29 10.77
C LYS A 214 -24.33 -1.87 10.91
N CYS A 215 -23.94 -1.28 9.79
CA CYS A 215 -23.50 0.12 9.73
C CYS A 215 -23.95 0.77 8.40
N PRO A 216 -23.91 2.10 8.30
CA PRO A 216 -23.99 2.79 7.02
C PRO A 216 -22.88 2.36 6.04
N LYS A 217 -23.04 2.70 4.77
CA LYS A 217 -21.95 2.58 3.78
C LYS A 217 -20.81 3.51 4.19
N ILE A 218 -19.58 3.02 4.08
CA ILE A 218 -18.36 3.75 4.39
C ILE A 218 -17.67 4.08 3.06
N GLU A 219 -17.41 5.36 2.83
CA GLU A 219 -16.65 5.79 1.66
C GLU A 219 -15.20 5.29 1.73
N PRO A 220 -14.55 4.95 0.61
CA PRO A 220 -13.16 4.48 0.60
C PRO A 220 -12.20 5.41 1.36
N THR A 221 -12.40 6.72 1.24
CA THR A 221 -11.60 7.73 1.96
C THR A 221 -11.78 7.72 3.48
N SER A 222 -12.80 7.03 3.99
CA SER A 222 -13.05 6.80 5.42
C SER A 222 -12.71 5.36 5.86
N MET A 223 -12.03 4.59 5.02
CA MET A 223 -11.49 3.26 5.33
C MET A 223 -10.02 3.39 5.74
N GLY A 224 -9.70 3.10 7.01
CA GLY A 224 -8.34 3.03 7.54
C GLY A 224 -7.78 1.61 7.64
N LEU A 225 -8.54 0.61 7.23
CA LEU A 225 -8.16 -0.80 7.33
C LEU A 225 -7.60 -1.33 6.01
N VAL A 226 -6.35 -1.79 6.03
CA VAL A 226 -5.76 -2.60 4.96
C VAL A 226 -5.66 -4.04 5.46
N LEU A 227 -6.23 -4.98 4.71
CA LEU A 227 -6.16 -6.42 5.01
C LEU A 227 -5.21 -7.09 4.02
N LEU A 228 -4.39 -8.01 4.54
CA LEU A 228 -3.46 -8.87 3.77
C LEU A 228 -4.16 -10.12 3.26
#